data_AF-A0A7H8YPS8-F1
#
_entry.id   AF-A0A7H8YPS8-F1
#
_cell.length_a   1.000
_cell.length_b   1.000
_cell.length_c   1.000
_cell.angle_alpha   90.00
_cell.angle_beta   90.00
_cell.angle_gamma   90.00
#
_symmetry.space_group_name_H-M   'P 1'
#
loop_
_entity.id
_entity.type
_entity.pdbx_description
1 polymer ?
#
loop_
_entity_poly.entity_id
_entity_poly.type
_entity_poly.pdbx_seq_one_letter_code
_entity_poly.pdbx_strand_id
1 'polypeptide(L)'
;MENIFEHINDILSDWVPINVGGNLAKDKYQKYIPTIVKRLKNKNDLISYLEHILTDELDTGYDKNNDKHKQELDRIIQEMLSSQK
;
A
#
# COMPACT_ATOMS: atom_id res chain seq x y z
N MET A 1 1.11 17.77 -13.84
CA MET A 1 0.18 16.76 -13.29
C MET A 1 1.07 15.64 -12.82
N GLU A 2 1.26 15.49 -11.51
CA GLU A 2 1.86 14.26 -11.01
C GLU A 2 0.98 13.10 -11.48
N ASN A 3 1.59 12.13 -12.12
CA ASN A 3 0.90 10.93 -12.54
C ASN A 3 0.49 10.19 -11.26
N ILE A 4 -0.81 10.00 -11.02
CA ILE A 4 -1.30 9.30 -9.81
C ILE A 4 -0.63 7.94 -9.63
N PHE A 5 -0.20 7.30 -10.72
CA PHE A 5 0.58 6.06 -10.67
C PHE A 5 1.98 6.26 -10.09
N GLU A 6 2.68 7.34 -10.46
CA GLU A 6 4.01 7.67 -9.93
C GLU A 6 3.92 8.05 -8.45
N HIS A 7 2.92 8.85 -8.08
CA HIS A 7 2.73 9.25 -6.68
C HIS A 7 2.41 8.05 -5.78
N ILE A 8 1.51 7.14 -6.21
CA ILE A 8 1.23 5.90 -5.48
C ILE A 8 2.46 4.99 -5.46
N ASN A 9 3.24 4.95 -6.56
CA ASN A 9 4.49 4.20 -6.59
C ASN A 9 5.48 4.73 -5.54
N ASP A 10 5.60 6.05 -5.39
CA ASP A 10 6.54 6.66 -4.44
C ASP A 10 6.11 6.40 -2.99
N ILE A 11 4.82 6.55 -2.66
CA ILE A 11 4.28 6.17 -1.33
C ILE A 11 4.61 4.71 -1.01
N LEU A 12 4.37 3.80 -1.95
CA LEU A 12 4.63 2.36 -1.75
C LEU A 12 6.13 2.02 -1.74
N SER A 13 6.97 2.82 -2.40
CA SER A 13 8.43 2.64 -2.39
C SER A 13 9.05 3.09 -1.07
N ASP A 14 8.48 4.13 -0.46
CA ASP A 14 8.87 4.64 0.84
C ASP A 14 8.30 3.81 1.99
N TRP A 15 7.17 3.14 1.74
CA TRP A 15 6.64 2.16 2.66
C TRP A 15 7.53 0.91 2.65
N VAL A 16 8.31 0.75 3.71
CA VAL A 16 9.00 -0.51 4.03
C VAL A 16 8.12 -1.23 5.06
N PRO A 17 7.22 -2.16 4.65
CA PRO A 17 6.44 -2.90 5.63
C PRO A 17 7.39 -3.56 6.62
N ILE A 18 7.10 -3.41 7.91
CA ILE A 18 7.90 -3.95 9.00
C ILE A 18 8.27 -5.41 8.70
N ASN A 19 9.57 -5.71 8.75
CA ASN A 19 10.19 -7.04 8.62
C ASN A 19 10.46 -7.60 7.21
N VAL A 20 10.15 -6.85 6.14
CA VAL A 20 10.69 -7.17 4.81
C VAL A 20 12.01 -6.44 4.63
N GLY A 21 13.13 -7.17 4.77
CA GLY A 21 14.48 -6.64 4.55
C GLY A 21 14.51 -5.80 3.27
N GLY A 22 15.08 -4.59 3.37
CA GLY A 22 14.80 -3.36 2.59
C GLY A 22 14.95 -3.38 1.06
N ASN A 23 14.62 -4.49 0.42
CA ASN A 23 14.68 -4.76 -1.01
C ASN A 23 13.38 -5.39 -1.55
N LEU A 24 12.29 -5.44 -0.76
CA LEU A 24 10.92 -5.63 -1.28
C LEU A 24 10.31 -4.24 -1.60
N ALA A 25 10.78 -3.50 -2.60
CA ALA A 25 10.68 -3.75 -4.04
C ALA A 25 9.63 -2.81 -4.67
N LYS A 26 10.15 -1.67 -5.15
CA LYS A 26 9.52 -0.82 -6.17
C LYS A 26 8.92 -1.67 -7.30
N ASP A 27 9.62 -2.72 -7.72
CA ASP A 27 9.17 -3.65 -8.78
C ASP A 27 8.03 -4.59 -8.35
N LYS A 28 7.95 -4.97 -7.08
CA LYS A 28 6.88 -5.87 -6.61
C LYS A 28 5.55 -5.14 -6.51
N TYR A 29 5.57 -3.87 -6.11
CA TYR A 29 4.35 -3.07 -6.02
C TYR A 29 3.80 -2.63 -7.38
N GLN A 30 4.67 -2.43 -8.38
CA GLN A 30 4.28 -1.94 -9.71
C GLN A 30 3.10 -2.68 -10.35
N LYS A 31 3.07 -4.02 -10.26
CA LYS A 31 1.96 -4.81 -10.83
C LYS A 31 0.62 -4.60 -10.13
N TYR A 32 0.61 -4.12 -8.88
CA TYR A 32 -0.59 -3.86 -8.10
C TYR A 32 -1.09 -2.41 -8.23
N ILE A 33 -0.22 -1.45 -8.59
CA ILE A 33 -0.56 -0.02 -8.68
C ILE A 33 -1.82 0.25 -9.51
N PRO A 34 -2.02 -0.34 -10.72
CA PRO A 34 -3.24 -0.08 -11.49
C PRO A 34 -4.53 -0.47 -10.75
N THR A 35 -4.49 -1.52 -9.93
CA THR A 35 -5.64 -1.96 -9.16
C THR A 35 -5.82 -1.11 -7.89
N ILE A 36 -4.72 -0.69 -7.25
CA ILE A 36 -4.74 0.26 -6.13
C ILE A 36 -5.41 1.57 -6.57
N VAL A 37 -4.97 2.15 -7.69
CA VAL A 37 -5.52 3.41 -8.22
C VAL A 37 -7.02 3.30 -8.50
N LYS A 38 -7.50 2.18 -9.05
CA LYS A 38 -8.94 1.95 -9.29
C LYS A 38 -9.75 1.90 -8.00
N ARG A 39 -9.15 1.45 -6.89
CA ARG A 39 -9.79 1.27 -5.59
C ARG A 39 -9.69 2.49 -4.66
N LEU A 40 -8.93 3.53 -5.03
CA LEU A 40 -8.82 4.76 -4.23
C LEU A 40 -10.17 5.43 -3.91
N LYS A 41 -11.21 5.20 -4.72
CA LYS A 41 -12.57 5.74 -4.48
C LYS A 41 -13.32 5.05 -3.34
N ASN A 42 -12.85 3.89 -2.87
CA ASN A 42 -13.47 3.14 -1.78
C ASN A 42 -12.39 2.71 -0.77
N LYS A 43 -12.33 3.43 0.35
CA LYS A 43 -11.36 3.18 1.42
C LYS A 43 -11.40 1.73 1.91
N ASN A 44 -12.58 1.15 2.09
CA ASN A 44 -12.70 -0.21 2.62
C ASN A 44 -12.18 -1.26 1.62
N ASP A 45 -12.49 -1.10 0.34
CA ASP A 45 -11.96 -1.98 -0.71
C ASP A 45 -10.44 -1.85 -0.84
N LEU A 46 -9.91 -0.65 -0.65
CA LEU A 46 -8.47 -0.38 -0.66
C LEU A 46 -7.77 -1.05 0.53
N ILE A 47 -8.33 -0.95 1.74
CA ILE A 47 -7.82 -1.64 2.93
C ILE A 47 -7.75 -3.14 2.65
N SER A 48 -8.87 -3.77 2.30
CA SER A 48 -8.91 -5.22 2.09
C SER A 48 -7.96 -5.68 0.99
N TYR A 49 -7.78 -4.87 -0.06
CA TYR A 49 -6.85 -5.21 -1.14
C TYR A 49 -5.38 -5.09 -0.72
N LEU A 50 -5.02 -4.04 0.02
CA LEU A 50 -3.65 -3.88 0.54
C LEU A 50 -3.33 -4.96 1.57
N GLU A 51 -4.25 -5.31 2.47
CA GLU A 51 -4.06 -6.42 3.41
C GLU A 51 -3.79 -7.73 2.68
N HIS A 52 -4.58 -8.05 1.66
CA HIS A 52 -4.38 -9.25 0.84
C HIS A 52 -3.01 -9.26 0.14
N ILE A 53 -2.57 -8.13 -0.40
CA ILE A 53 -1.23 -8.04 -1.02
C ILE A 53 -0.14 -8.29 0.02
N LEU A 54 -0.25 -7.67 1.20
CA LEU A 54 0.76 -7.79 2.24
C LEU A 54 0.84 -9.20 2.85
N THR A 55 -0.29 -9.89 3.01
CA THR A 55 -0.31 -11.24 3.62
C THR A 55 -0.09 -12.34 2.60
N ASP A 56 -0.84 -12.34 1.51
CA ASP A 56 -0.99 -13.53 0.67
C ASP A 56 -0.03 -13.50 -0.53
N GLU A 57 0.33 -12.30 -1.00
CA GLU A 57 1.13 -12.12 -2.21
C GLU A 57 2.60 -11.80 -1.93
N LEU A 58 2.85 -10.96 -0.93
CA LEU A 58 4.19 -10.48 -0.58
C LEU A 58 4.75 -11.11 0.69
N ASP A 59 3.89 -11.77 1.48
CA ASP A 59 4.21 -12.40 2.77
C ASP A 59 5.10 -11.49 3.64
N THR A 60 4.66 -10.25 3.84
CA THR A 60 5.48 -9.22 4.51
C THR A 60 5.53 -9.40 6.03
N GLY A 61 4.81 -10.37 6.58
CA GLY A 61 4.57 -10.47 8.03
C GLY A 61 3.54 -9.47 8.55
N TYR A 62 2.75 -8.83 7.67
CA TYR A 62 1.62 -8.00 8.10
C TYR A 62 0.63 -8.84 8.91
N ASP A 63 0.08 -8.22 9.96
CA ASP A 63 -0.89 -8.86 10.85
C ASP A 63 -2.01 -7.86 11.12
N LYS A 64 -3.20 -8.16 10.59
CA LYS A 64 -4.40 -7.36 10.80
C LYS A 64 -4.83 -7.29 12.27
N ASN A 65 -4.35 -8.16 13.15
CA ASN A 65 -4.66 -8.09 14.57
C ASN A 65 -3.65 -7.23 15.35
N ASN A 66 -2.54 -6.83 14.71
CA ASN A 66 -1.55 -5.96 15.31
C ASN A 66 -1.93 -4.50 15.09
N ASP A 67 -2.19 -3.78 16.18
CA ASP A 67 -2.61 -2.38 16.13
C ASP A 67 -1.57 -1.46 15.47
N LYS A 68 -0.27 -1.76 15.60
CA LYS A 68 0.78 -0.98 14.93
C LYS A 68 0.72 -1.16 13.41
N HIS A 69 0.53 -2.39 12.95
CA HIS A 69 0.41 -2.70 11.52
C HIS A 69 -0.82 -2.03 10.91
N LYS A 70 -1.96 -2.07 11.62
CA LYS A 70 -3.18 -1.35 11.24
C LYS A 70 -2.97 0.15 11.13
N GLN A 71 -2.36 0.77 12.15
CA GLN A 71 -2.10 2.21 12.16
C GLN A 71 -1.19 2.64 11.01
N GLU A 72 -0.18 1.84 10.71
CA GLU A 72 0.73 2.08 9.59
C GLU A 72 0.01 1.98 8.25
N LEU A 73 -0.79 0.92 8.04
CA LEU A 73 -1.61 0.77 6.83
C LEU A 73 -2.60 1.92 6.66
N ASP A 74 -3.29 2.32 7.74
CA ASP A 74 -4.21 3.44 7.72
C ASP A 74 -3.51 4.74 7.32
N ARG A 75 -2.30 4.99 7.83
CA ARG A 75 -1.48 6.16 7.45
C ARG A 75 -1.17 6.14 5.96
N ILE A 76 -0.67 5.03 5.43
CA ILE A 76 -0.35 4.88 4.00
C ILE A 76 -1.59 5.13 3.14
N ILE A 77 -2.75 4.60 3.55
CA ILE A 77 -4.01 4.83 2.86
C ILE A 77 -4.43 6.30 2.90
N GLN A 78 -4.26 7.00 4.03
CA GLN A 78 -4.54 8.44 4.09
C GLN A 78 -3.61 9.26 3.18
N GLU A 79 -2.35 8.88 3.08
CA GLU A 79 -1.39 9.52 2.17
C GLU A 79 -1.86 9.33 0.72
N MET A 80 -2.23 8.11 0.31
CA MET A 80 -2.74 7.81 -1.04
C MET A 80 -4.05 8.54 -1.40
N LEU A 81 -4.95 8.71 -0.43
CA LEU A 81 -6.22 9.41 -0.63
C LEU A 81 -6.03 10.93 -0.75
N SER A 82 -5.00 11.47 -0.09
CA SER A 82 -4.66 12.89 -0.15
C SER A 82 -4.15 13.29 -1.53
N SER A 83 -3.57 12.33 -2.29
CA SER A 83 -3.11 12.48 -3.67
C SER A 83 -4.25 12.64 -4.71
N GLN A 84 -5.52 12.53 -4.30
CA GLN A 84 -6.68 12.78 -5.16
C GLN A 84 -7.15 14.24 -5.18
N LYS A 85 -6.60 15.11 -4.33
CA LYS A 85 -6.94 16.55 -4.26
C LYS A 85 -6.10 17.39 -5.20
#